data_AF-A0A1V2Q2E5-F1
#
_entry.id   AF-A0A1V2Q2E5-F1
#
_cell.length_a   1.000
_cell.length_b   1.000
_cell.length_c   1.000
_cell.angle_alpha   90.00
_cell.angle_beta   90.00
_cell.angle_gamma   90.00
#
_symmetry.space_group_name_H-M   'P 1'
#
loop_
_entity.id
_entity.type
_entity.pdbx_description
1 polymer ?
#
loop_
_entity_poly.entity_id
_entity_poly.type
_entity_poly.pdbx_seq_one_letter_code
_entity_poly.pdbx_strand_id
1 'polypeptide(L)' 'MDMGVEIQRKVLAIIEGSRDFREIRTLLDAWQAEGIPADRLVDELTDLMLDLRAQNRADEEDAVVDVLDVLTDW' A
#
# COMPACT_ATOMS: atom_id res chain seq x y z
N MET A 1 -9.00 -13.27 -8.79
CA MET A 1 -7.67 -12.88 -8.28
C MET A 1 -7.85 -12.57 -6.81
N ASP A 2 -6.84 -12.84 -5.99
CA ASP A 2 -6.89 -12.46 -4.59
C ASP A 2 -6.79 -10.93 -4.50
N MET A 3 -7.78 -10.28 -3.87
CA MET A 3 -7.85 -8.83 -3.76
C MET A 3 -6.63 -8.27 -3.01
N GLY A 4 -6.12 -9.02 -2.03
CA GLY A 4 -4.92 -8.64 -1.28
C GLY A 4 -3.69 -8.53 -2.17
N VAL A 5 -3.44 -9.55 -3.00
CA VAL A 5 -2.32 -9.56 -3.95
C VAL A 5 -2.44 -8.44 -4.98
N GLU A 6 -3.66 -8.07 -5.39
CA GLU A 6 -3.85 -6.93 -6.29
C GLU A 6 -3.55 -5.59 -5.60
N ILE A 7 -3.95 -5.42 -4.34
CA ILE A 7 -3.63 -4.24 -3.53
C ILE A 7 -2.12 -4.05 -3.44
N GLN A 8 -1.43 -5.09 -2.97
CA GLN A 8 0.02 -5.09 -2.81
C GLN A 8 0.73 -4.79 -4.13
N ARG A 9 0.32 -5.45 -5.23
CA ARG A 9 0.94 -5.26 -6.55
C ARG A 9 0.79 -3.83 -7.05
N LYS A 10 -0.40 -3.23 -6.97
CA LYS A 10 -0.61 -1.87 -7.52
C LYS A 10 0.11 -0.82 -6.70
N VAL A 11 0.11 -0.94 -5.37
CA VAL A 11 0.83 -0.02 -4.49
C VAL A 11 2.33 -0.12 -4.74
N LEU A 12 2.88 -1.33 -4.79
CA LEU A 12 4.29 -1.54 -5.09
C LEU A 12 4.67 -0.97 -6.47
N ALA A 13 3.85 -1.16 -7.50
CA ALA A 13 4.12 -0.62 -8.83
C ALA A 13 4.22 0.92 -8.85
N ILE A 14 3.37 1.61 -8.07
CA ILE A 14 3.44 3.07 -7.95
C ILE A 14 4.70 3.49 -7.19
N ILE A 15 5.05 2.79 -6.10
CA ILE A 15 6.26 3.04 -5.31
C ILE A 15 7.55 2.79 -6.14
N GLU A 16 7.57 1.78 -6.99
CA GLU A 16 8.71 1.49 -7.86
C GLU A 16 8.83 2.48 -9.03
N GLY A 17 7.70 2.98 -9.53
CA GLY A 17 7.64 3.83 -10.72
C GLY A 17 7.77 5.32 -10.42
N SER A 18 6.79 5.89 -9.73
CA SER A 18 6.64 7.34 -9.54
C SER A 18 6.85 7.79 -8.10
N ARG A 19 6.60 6.91 -7.12
CA ARG A 19 6.43 7.25 -5.69
C ARG A 19 5.42 8.39 -5.49
N ASP A 20 4.41 8.47 -6.37
CA ASP A 20 3.41 9.51 -6.26
C ASP A 20 2.38 9.13 -5.19
N PHE A 21 2.59 9.65 -3.98
CA PHE A 21 1.70 9.45 -2.84
C PHE A 21 0.26 9.93 -3.09
N ARG A 22 0.05 10.90 -3.99
CA ARG A 22 -1.30 11.34 -4.37
C ARG A 22 -2.01 10.30 -5.23
N GLU A 23 -1.26 9.65 -6.11
CA GLU A 23 -1.76 8.53 -6.91
C GLU A 23 -2.11 7.33 -6.01
N ILE A 24 -1.22 6.98 -5.06
CA ILE A 24 -1.47 5.93 -4.07
C ILE A 24 -2.73 6.24 -3.25
N ARG A 25 -2.87 7.48 -2.75
CA ARG A 25 -4.07 7.89 -2.01
C ARG A 25 -5.35 7.76 -2.85
N THR A 26 -5.31 8.22 -4.10
CA THR A 26 -6.47 8.13 -5.00
C THR A 26 -6.88 6.68 -5.24
N LEU A 27 -5.90 5.78 -5.36
CA LEU A 27 -6.13 4.35 -5.50
C LEU A 27 -6.75 3.74 -4.23
N LEU A 28 -6.25 4.10 -3.05
CA LEU A 28 -6.78 3.62 -1.77
C LEU A 28 -8.21 4.13 -1.54
N ASP A 29 -8.49 5.39 -1.85
CA ASP A 29 -9.83 5.98 -1.78
C ASP A 29 -10.80 5.26 -2.74
N ALA A 30 -10.35 4.89 -3.94
CA ALA A 30 -11.16 4.13 -4.89
C ALA A 30 -11.51 2.74 -4.35
N TRP A 31 -10.57 2.03 -3.74
CA TRP A 31 -10.84 0.72 -3.11
C TRP A 31 -11.78 0.83 -1.92
N GLN A 32 -11.66 1.87 -1.10
CA GLN A 32 -12.63 2.12 -0.04
C GLN A 32 -14.03 2.40 -0.60
N ALA A 33 -14.13 3.16 -1.69
CA ALA A 33 -15.40 3.40 -2.38
C ALA A 33 -16.01 2.12 -3.00
N GLU A 34 -15.17 1.15 -3.38
CA GLU A 34 -15.58 -0.19 -3.83
C GLU A 34 -15.99 -1.12 -2.68
N GLY A 35 -15.86 -0.67 -1.43
CA GLY A 35 -16.30 -1.39 -0.23
C GLY A 35 -15.20 -2.18 0.48
N ILE A 36 -13.92 -1.95 0.14
CA ILE A 36 -12.79 -2.55 0.84
C ILE A 36 -12.57 -1.75 2.14
N PRO A 37 -12.66 -2.37 3.33
CA PRO A 37 -12.49 -1.65 4.58
C PRO A 37 -11.04 -1.19 4.75
N ALA A 38 -10.85 -0.02 5.36
CA ALA A 38 -9.53 0.54 5.63
C ALA A 38 -8.63 -0.42 6.42
N ASP A 39 -9.17 -1.13 7.42
CA ASP A 39 -8.44 -2.14 8.18
C ASP A 39 -7.85 -3.23 7.27
N ARG A 40 -8.58 -3.64 6.23
CA ARG A 40 -8.06 -4.61 5.26
C ARG A 40 -6.93 -4.02 4.42
N LEU A 41 -7.02 -2.75 4.03
CA LEU A 41 -5.93 -2.08 3.32
C LEU A 41 -4.68 -1.97 4.20
N VAL A 42 -4.85 -1.66 5.48
CA VAL A 42 -3.76 -1.61 6.47
C VAL A 42 -3.10 -2.98 6.64
N ASP A 43 -3.88 -4.05 6.77
CA ASP A 43 -3.35 -5.42 6.87
C ASP A 43 -2.50 -5.77 5.64
N GLU A 44 -3.01 -5.52 4.43
CA GLU A 44 -2.32 -5.87 3.17
C GLU A 44 -1.04 -5.05 2.97
N LEU A 45 -1.06 -3.77 3.33
CA LEU A 45 0.12 -2.91 3.25
C LEU A 45 1.16 -3.27 4.31
N THR A 46 0.72 -3.70 5.49
CA THR A 46 1.62 -4.22 6.54
C THR A 46 2.29 -5.51 6.08
N ASP A 47 1.55 -6.42 5.45
CA ASP A 47 2.12 -7.63 4.86
C ASP A 47 3.14 -7.31 3.76
N LEU A 48 2.84 -6.32 2.90
CA LEU A 48 3.79 -5.84 1.89
C LEU A 48 5.06 -5.26 2.53
N MET A 49 4.94 -4.44 3.56
CA MET A 49 6.08 -3.88 4.30
C MET A 49 6.98 -5.00 4.85
N LEU A 50 6.38 -6.04 5.45
CA LEU A 50 7.11 -7.19 5.98
C LEU A 50 7.81 -8.01 4.88
N ASP A 51 7.17 -8.17 3.72
CA ASP A 51 7.76 -8.85 2.56
C ASP A 51 8.95 -8.07 1.99
N LEU A 52 8.83 -6.75 1.84
CA LEU A 52 9.91 -5.86 1.40
C LEU A 52 11.09 -5.91 2.37
N ARG A 53 10.82 -5.91 3.68
CA ARG A 53 11.83 -6.09 4.72
C ARG A 53 12.57 -7.42 4.60
N ALA A 54 11.84 -8.52 4.36
CA ALA A 54 12.43 -9.84 4.14
C ALA A 54 13.33 -9.89 2.88
N GLN A 55 13.00 -9.07 1.88
CA GLN A 55 13.77 -8.91 0.64
C GLN A 55 14.90 -7.87 0.75
N ASN A 56 15.07 -7.24 1.91
CA ASN A 56 16.06 -6.17 2.15
C ASN A 56 15.86 -4.95 1.22
N ARG A 57 14.59 -4.64 0.92
CA ARG A 57 14.13 -3.53 0.07
C ARG A 57 13.74 -2.32 0.92
N ALA A 58 14.73 -1.73 1.60
CA ALA A 58 14.51 -0.69 2.61
C ALA A 58 13.87 0.59 2.04
N ASP A 59 14.23 1.00 0.82
CA ASP A 59 13.66 2.22 0.22
C ASP A 59 12.17 2.08 -0.10
N GLU A 60 11.73 0.88 -0.47
CA GLU A 60 10.32 0.59 -0.70
C GLU A 60 9.57 0.30 0.61
N GLU A 61 10.22 -0.34 1.60
CA GLU A 61 9.69 -0.49 2.95
C GLU A 61 9.32 0.88 3.54
N ASP A 62 10.25 1.85 3.49
CA ASP A 62 10.03 3.22 3.99
C ASP A 62 8.86 3.90 3.26
N ALA A 63 8.77 3.74 1.93
CA ALA A 63 7.66 4.32 1.17
C ALA A 63 6.30 3.69 1.52
N VAL A 64 6.25 2.39 1.83
CA VAL A 64 5.02 1.73 2.30
C VAL A 64 4.65 2.20 3.70
N VAL A 65 5.63 2.45 4.58
CA VAL A 65 5.41 3.03 5.91
C VAL A 65 4.76 4.40 5.81
N ASP A 66 5.25 5.28 4.91
CA ASP A 66 4.65 6.59 4.68
C ASP A 66 3.18 6.49 4.20
N VAL A 67 2.87 5.48 3.37
CA VAL A 67 1.49 5.23 2.91
C VAL A 67 0.60 4.73 4.05
N LEU A 68 1.12 3.84 4.90
CA LEU A 68 0.42 3.36 6.10
C LEU A 68 0.11 4.51 7.06
N ASP A 69 1.07 5.41 7.30
CA ASP A 69 0.89 6.57 8.18
C ASP A 69 -0.28 7.44 7.71
N VAL A 70 -0.34 7.73 6.40
CA VAL A 70 -1.44 8.49 5.77
C VAL A 70 -2.80 7.82 5.93
N LEU A 71 -2.86 6.48 5.92
CA LEU A 71 -4.12 5.74 6.13
C LEU A 71 -4.55 5.74 7.59
N THR A 72 -3.60 5.73 8.53
CA THR A 72 -3.88 5.66 9.96
C THR A 72 -4.05 7.02 10.64
N ASP A 73 -3.61 8.12 10.02
CA ASP A 73 -3.80 9.51 10.48
C ASP A 73 -5.18 10.09 10.10
N TRP A 74 -6.21 9.25 9.97
CA TRP A 74 -7.58 9.61 9.57
C TRP A 74 -8.58 9.61 10.74
#